data_AF-A0A482UUH7-F1
#
_entry.id   AF-A0A482UUH7-F1
#
_cell.length_a   1.000
_cell.length_b   1.000
_cell.length_c   1.000
_cell.angle_alpha   90.00
_cell.angle_beta   90.00
_cell.angle_gamma   90.00
#
_symmetry.space_group_name_H-M   'P 1'
#
loop_
_entity.id
_entity.type
_entity.pdbx_description
1 polymer ?
#
loop_
_entity_poly.entity_id
_entity_poly.type
_entity_poly.pdbx_seq_one_letter_code
_entity_poly.pdbx_strand_id
1 'polypeptide(L)'
;MFKISFEDEKGEKVIPYQTSWGLTTRTLGVMVMVHGDDKGLVLPPRVSPIQIVLLPIAMKSVSYSELKGYCEDIRRTLKDLGVRCDLDERQNYTPGWKFNHWEQKGAFLCMSMGMNMSECVSVCVCV
;
A
#
# COMPACT_ATOMS: atom_id res chain seq x y z
N MET A 1 -5.05 -29.74 34.97
CA MET A 1 -5.00 -30.37 33.63
C MET A 1 -3.58 -30.79 33.23
N PHE A 2 -2.54 -29.94 33.33
CA PHE A 2 -1.18 -30.31 32.85
C PHE A 2 -0.09 -30.52 33.94
N LYS A 3 -0.39 -30.35 35.24
CA LYS A 3 0.56 -30.53 36.36
C LYS A 3 1.95 -29.90 36.13
N ILE A 4 1.99 -28.73 35.48
CA ILE A 4 3.23 -27.99 35.26
C ILE A 4 3.64 -27.37 36.58
N SER A 5 4.84 -27.71 37.05
CA SER A 5 5.40 -27.23 38.31
C SER A 5 6.91 -27.09 38.18
N PHE A 6 7.48 -26.17 38.94
CA PHE A 6 8.91 -26.00 39.10
C PHE A 6 9.24 -25.91 40.59
N GLU A 7 10.50 -26.11 40.94
CA GLU A 7 10.99 -25.97 42.30
C GLU A 7 11.57 -24.55 42.45
N ASP A 8 11.14 -23.82 43.48
CA ASP A 8 11.67 -22.49 43.76
C ASP A 8 12.99 -22.55 44.56
N GLU A 9 13.57 -21.38 44.86
CA GLU A 9 14.83 -21.29 45.62
C GLU A 9 14.74 -21.88 47.06
N LYS A 10 13.53 -22.11 47.57
CA LYS A 10 13.27 -22.70 48.89
C LYS A 10 13.02 -24.22 48.83
N GLY A 11 13.07 -24.81 47.64
CA GLY A 11 12.76 -26.22 47.44
C GLY A 11 11.24 -26.51 47.40
N GLU A 12 10.41 -25.48 47.32
CA GLU A 12 8.96 -25.66 47.27
C GLU A 12 8.48 -25.85 45.83
N LYS A 13 7.52 -26.76 45.63
CA LYS A 13 6.87 -26.94 44.33
C LYS A 13 5.90 -25.81 44.08
N VAL A 14 6.23 -24.93 43.15
CA VAL A 14 5.43 -23.77 42.77
C VAL A 14 4.79 -23.97 41.40
N ILE A 15 3.57 -23.45 41.25
CA ILE A 15 2.84 -23.42 39.98
C ILE A 15 3.27 -22.14 39.23
N PRO A 16 3.73 -22.24 37.98
CA PRO A 16 4.18 -21.07 37.23
C PRO A 16 3.01 -20.15 36.85
N TYR A 17 3.28 -18.85 36.79
CA TYR A 17 2.38 -17.88 36.17
C TYR A 17 2.48 -18.01 34.66
N GLN A 18 1.41 -18.46 34.02
CA GLN A 18 1.35 -18.66 32.58
C GLN A 18 0.62 -17.50 31.91
N THR A 19 1.08 -17.12 30.72
CA THR A 19 0.40 -16.18 29.83
C THR A 19 0.25 -16.80 28.45
N SER A 20 -0.78 -16.38 27.72
CA SER A 20 -1.01 -16.77 26.34
C SER A 20 -1.60 -15.59 25.57
N TRP A 21 -1.22 -15.46 24.30
CA TRP A 21 -1.73 -14.42 23.40
C TRP A 21 -1.98 -15.01 22.02
N GLY A 22 -2.93 -14.42 21.29
CA GLY A 22 -3.28 -14.84 19.94
C GLY A 22 -3.57 -13.64 19.04
N LEU A 23 -3.00 -13.67 17.84
CA LEU A 23 -3.25 -12.72 16.78
C LEU A 23 -3.57 -13.51 15.51
N THR A 24 -4.62 -13.12 14.78
CA THR A 24 -5.07 -13.85 13.60
C THR A 24 -5.29 -12.90 12.44
N THR A 25 -5.54 -13.44 11.25
CA THR A 25 -5.89 -12.68 10.04
C THR A 25 -7.16 -11.84 10.17
N ARG A 26 -7.95 -12.03 11.24
CA ARG A 26 -9.09 -11.17 11.57
C ARG A 26 -8.70 -9.70 11.67
N THR A 27 -7.47 -9.38 12.05
CA THR A 27 -6.99 -7.99 12.11
C THR A 27 -6.96 -7.30 10.75
N LEU A 28 -6.77 -8.04 9.65
CA LEU A 28 -6.90 -7.49 8.30
C LEU A 28 -8.34 -7.03 8.02
N GLY A 29 -9.33 -7.83 8.43
CA GLY A 29 -10.73 -7.45 8.32
C GLY A 29 -11.08 -6.20 9.14
N VAL A 30 -10.54 -6.09 10.36
CA VAL A 30 -10.71 -4.89 11.19
C VAL A 30 -10.12 -3.65 10.52
N MET A 31 -8.90 -3.75 9.99
CA MET A 31 -8.26 -2.65 9.26
C MET A 31 -9.11 -2.20 8.05
N VAL A 32 -9.64 -3.14 7.27
CA VAL A 32 -10.50 -2.84 6.11
C VAL A 32 -11.78 -2.12 6.55
N MET A 33 -12.44 -2.57 7.61
CA MET A 33 -13.68 -1.95 8.10
C MET A 33 -13.45 -0.57 8.73
N VAL A 34 -12.30 -0.34 9.35
CA VAL A 34 -11.99 0.93 10.03
C VAL A 34 -11.61 2.03 9.03
N HIS A 35 -10.89 1.68 7.97
CA HIS A 35 -10.37 2.67 7.02
C HIS A 35 -11.17 2.73 5.71
N GLY A 36 -11.89 1.68 5.32
CA GLY A 36 -12.64 1.65 4.07
C GLY A 36 -13.70 2.75 3.95
N ASP A 37 -13.91 3.23 2.73
CA ASP A 37 -14.85 4.28 2.38
C ASP A 37 -15.84 3.80 1.30
N ASP A 38 -16.73 4.69 0.82
CA ASP A 38 -17.69 4.37 -0.24
C ASP A 38 -17.02 4.08 -1.60
N LYS A 39 -15.75 4.46 -1.75
CA LYS A 39 -14.98 4.27 -2.98
C LYS A 39 -14.18 2.98 -2.98
N GLY A 40 -13.87 2.41 -1.82
CA GLY A 40 -13.29 1.09 -1.67
C GLY A 40 -12.35 0.95 -0.48
N LEU A 41 -11.21 0.31 -0.73
CA LEU A 41 -10.20 0.07 0.30
C LEU A 41 -9.39 1.34 0.54
N VAL A 42 -9.15 1.69 1.80
CA VAL A 42 -8.11 2.66 2.18
C VAL A 42 -7.09 1.91 3.04
N LEU A 43 -5.90 1.69 2.49
CA LEU A 43 -4.87 0.91 3.16
C LEU A 43 -3.82 1.83 3.78
N PRO A 44 -3.47 1.66 5.07
CA PRO A 44 -2.40 2.42 5.68
C PRO A 44 -1.07 2.23 4.92
N PRO A 45 -0.23 3.28 4.77
CA PRO A 45 1.00 3.22 3.97
C PRO A 45 1.97 2.12 4.38
N ARG A 46 1.95 1.68 5.64
CA ARG A 46 2.84 0.63 6.15
C ARG A 46 2.48 -0.76 5.65
N VAL A 47 1.21 -1.01 5.33
CA VAL A 47 0.69 -2.33 4.93
C VAL A 47 0.18 -2.34 3.49
N SER A 48 0.00 -1.19 2.85
CA SER A 48 -0.45 -1.12 1.46
C SER A 48 0.55 -1.80 0.52
N PRO A 49 0.14 -2.77 -0.32
CA PRO A 49 1.03 -3.44 -1.26
C PRO A 49 1.72 -2.46 -2.22
N ILE A 50 0.98 -1.43 -2.65
CA ILE A 50 1.47 -0.37 -3.53
C ILE A 50 1.13 0.96 -2.88
N GLN A 51 2.17 1.68 -2.45
CA GLN A 51 2.01 3.00 -1.83
C GLN A 51 1.76 4.06 -2.89
N ILE A 52 2.46 3.97 -4.02
CA ILE A 52 2.40 4.97 -5.08
C ILE A 52 2.15 4.28 -6.41
N VAL A 53 1.14 4.73 -7.15
CA VAL A 53 0.91 4.34 -8.53
C VAL A 53 1.15 5.54 -9.43
N LEU A 54 2.03 5.37 -10.42
CA LEU A 54 2.27 6.33 -11.48
C LEU A 54 1.36 6.01 -12.67
N LEU A 55 0.57 6.99 -13.10
CA LEU A 55 -0.33 6.90 -14.24
C LEU A 55 0.19 7.79 -15.39
N PRO A 56 0.79 7.21 -16.44
CA PRO A 56 1.19 7.96 -17.61
C PRO A 56 -0.04 8.32 -18.45
N ILE A 57 -0.37 9.61 -18.53
CA ILE A 57 -1.49 10.12 -19.35
C ILE A 57 -0.89 10.78 -20.59
N ALA A 58 -0.85 10.02 -21.70
CA ALA A 58 -0.47 10.59 -22.99
C ALA A 58 -1.55 11.57 -23.48
N MET A 59 -1.13 12.79 -23.77
CA MET A 59 -1.93 13.80 -24.46
C MET A 59 -1.24 14.14 -25.79
N LYS A 60 -1.96 14.80 -26.71
CA LYS A 60 -1.54 15.05 -28.10
C LYS A 60 -0.15 15.68 -28.29
N SER A 61 0.44 16.29 -27.26
CA SER A 61 1.71 17.02 -27.35
C SER A 61 2.95 16.24 -26.88
N VAL A 62 2.82 15.06 -26.25
CA VAL A 62 3.96 14.32 -25.69
C VAL A 62 3.95 12.87 -26.13
N SER A 63 5.11 12.37 -26.56
CA SER A 63 5.26 10.95 -26.88
C SER A 63 5.11 10.10 -25.62
N TYR A 64 4.27 9.07 -25.69
CA TYR A 64 4.13 8.10 -24.59
C TYR A 64 5.46 7.47 -24.17
N SER A 65 6.40 7.29 -25.11
CA SER A 65 7.71 6.69 -24.83
C SER A 65 8.57 7.57 -23.92
N GLU A 66 8.54 8.89 -24.13
CA GLU A 66 9.26 9.87 -23.32
C GLU A 66 8.69 9.87 -21.91
N LEU A 67 7.37 10.04 -21.80
CA LEU A 67 6.66 10.08 -20.53
C LEU A 67 6.84 8.78 -19.72
N LYS A 68 6.88 7.63 -20.39
CA LYS A 68 7.22 6.35 -19.77
C LYS A 68 8.64 6.34 -19.20
N GLY A 69 9.63 6.83 -19.95
CA GLY A 69 11.03 6.89 -19.48
C GLY A 69 11.16 7.72 -18.20
N TYR A 70 10.51 8.87 -18.16
CA TYR A 70 10.52 9.72 -16.97
C TYR A 70 9.80 9.11 -15.77
N CYS A 71 8.63 8.49 -15.98
CA CYS A 71 7.94 7.75 -14.92
C CYS A 71 8.81 6.61 -14.37
N GLU A 72 9.60 5.95 -15.22
CA GLU A 72 10.49 4.87 -14.82
C GLU A 72 11.68 5.39 -13.97
N ASP A 73 12.21 6.56 -14.30
CA ASP A 73 13.23 7.24 -13.49
C ASP A 73 12.69 7.66 -12.10
N ILE A 74 11.47 8.18 -12.03
CA ILE A 74 10.79 8.45 -10.76
C ILE A 74 10.58 7.16 -9.97
N ARG A 75 10.08 6.11 -10.63
CA ARG A 75 9.85 4.80 -10.00
C ARG A 75 11.14 4.24 -9.40
N ARG A 76 12.27 4.35 -10.13
CA ARG A 76 13.59 3.95 -9.64
C ARG A 76 13.98 4.75 -8.40
N THR A 77 13.89 6.08 -8.47
CA THR A 77 14.20 6.97 -7.33
C THR A 77 13.36 6.65 -6.10
N LEU A 78 12.05 6.43 -6.27
CA LEU A 78 11.15 6.07 -5.17
C LEU A 78 11.46 4.69 -4.59
N LYS A 79 11.81 3.71 -5.43
CA LYS A 79 12.24 2.38 -4.97
C LYS A 79 13.55 2.44 -4.20
N ASP A 80 14.49 3.28 -4.62
CA ASP A 80 15.76 3.50 -3.91
C ASP A 80 15.54 4.12 -2.51
N LEU A 81 14.48 4.91 -2.36
CA LEU A 81 14.01 5.43 -1.07
C LEU A 81 13.17 4.42 -0.25
N GLY A 82 12.98 3.20 -0.75
CA GLY A 82 12.20 2.15 -0.08
C GLY A 82 10.68 2.28 -0.23
N VAL A 83 10.20 3.15 -1.13
CA VAL A 83 8.78 3.34 -1.42
C VAL A 83 8.29 2.30 -2.42
N ARG A 84 7.18 1.63 -2.11
CA ARG A 84 6.54 0.65 -3.00
C ARG A 84 5.79 1.39 -4.11
N CYS A 85 6.47 1.62 -5.22
CA CYS A 85 5.95 2.32 -6.39
C CYS A 85 5.73 1.37 -7.58
N ASP A 86 4.59 1.53 -8.25
CA ASP A 86 4.26 0.81 -9.49
C ASP A 86 3.87 1.77 -10.63
N LEU A 87 3.95 1.31 -11.88
CA LEU A 87 3.66 2.08 -13.09
C LEU A 87 2.57 1.40 -13.91
N ASP A 88 1.43 2.06 -14.13
CA ASP A 88 0.32 1.49 -14.91
C ASP A 88 0.42 1.86 -16.40
N GLU A 89 1.13 1.01 -17.15
CA GLU A 89 1.40 1.20 -18.57
C GLU A 89 0.22 0.84 -19.50
N ARG A 90 -0.91 0.35 -18.96
CA ARG A 90 -1.99 -0.21 -19.78
C ARG A 90 -2.67 0.87 -20.63
N GLN A 91 -2.47 0.90 -21.94
CA GLN A 91 -3.02 1.96 -22.80
C GLN A 91 -4.48 1.72 -23.21
N ASN A 92 -4.99 0.51 -23.03
CA ASN A 92 -6.35 0.10 -23.38
C ASN A 92 -7.44 0.64 -22.42
N TYR A 93 -7.05 1.34 -21.35
CA TYR A 93 -7.98 1.89 -20.37
C TYR A 93 -7.90 3.41 -20.33
N THR A 94 -9.05 4.05 -20.17
CA THR A 94 -9.13 5.50 -19.97
C THR A 94 -8.50 5.89 -18.63
N PRO A 95 -7.94 7.11 -18.49
CA PRO A 95 -7.38 7.57 -17.23
C PRO A 95 -8.37 7.47 -16.06
N GLY A 96 -9.64 7.84 -16.28
CA GLY A 96 -10.70 7.73 -15.26
C GLY A 96 -10.92 6.30 -14.77
N TRP A 97 -10.87 5.31 -15.67
CA TRP A 97 -10.96 3.90 -15.28
C TRP A 97 -9.77 3.48 -14.42
N LYS A 98 -8.55 3.93 -14.76
CA LYS A 98 -7.35 3.64 -13.98
C LYS A 98 -7.41 4.24 -12.58
N PHE A 99 -7.87 5.49 -12.45
CA PHE A 99 -8.05 6.12 -11.15
C PHE A 99 -8.99 5.31 -10.27
N ASN A 100 -10.19 4.98 -10.78
CA ASN A 100 -11.15 4.18 -10.03
C ASN A 100 -10.61 2.77 -9.70
N HIS A 101 -9.87 2.14 -10.62
CA HIS A 101 -9.26 0.82 -10.38
C HIS A 101 -8.27 0.83 -9.21
N TRP A 102 -7.46 1.88 -9.10
CA TRP A 102 -6.45 2.00 -8.05
C TRP A 102 -7.00 2.55 -6.74
N GLU A 103 -8.02 3.41 -6.81
CA GLU A 103 -8.80 3.89 -5.67
C GLU A 103 -9.53 2.72 -4.99
N GLN A 104 -10.24 1.87 -5.76
CA GLN A 104 -10.89 0.66 -5.22
C GLN A 104 -9.90 -0.32 -4.56
N LYS A 105 -8.67 -0.39 -5.05
CA LYS A 105 -7.61 -1.24 -4.50
C LYS A 105 -6.91 -0.67 -3.26
N GLY A 106 -7.14 0.61 -2.94
CA GLY A 106 -6.49 1.29 -1.82
C GLY A 106 -5.02 1.58 -2.04
N ALA A 107 -4.64 1.94 -3.28
CA ALA A 107 -3.36 2.59 -3.50
C ALA A 107 -3.34 3.92 -2.73
N PHE A 108 -2.31 4.15 -1.93
CA PHE A 108 -2.27 5.32 -1.03
C PHE A 108 -2.15 6.64 -1.80
N LEU A 109 -1.31 6.68 -2.83
CA LEU A 109 -1.15 7.83 -3.72
C LEU A 109 -1.25 7.39 -5.18
N CYS A 110 -2.08 8.09 -5.94
CA CYS A 110 -2.20 7.91 -7.39
C CYS A 110 -1.77 9.21 -8.07
N MET A 111 -0.61 9.19 -8.71
CA MET A 111 -0.02 10.37 -9.37
C MET A 111 -0.19 10.26 -10.87
N SER A 112 -0.80 11.28 -11.49
CA SER A 112 -0.85 11.37 -12.94
C SER A 112 0.19 12.32 -13.49
N MET A 113 0.90 11.82 -14.50
CA MET A 113 1.96 12.53 -15.19
C MET A 113 1.46 12.89 -16.58
N GLY A 114 1.60 14.16 -16.98
CA GLY A 114 1.06 14.67 -18.25
C GLY A 114 2.02 15.59 -19.00
N MET A 115 1.45 16.53 -19.78
CA MET A 115 2.07 17.21 -20.94
C MET A 115 3.40 17.93 -20.69
N ASN A 116 3.69 18.34 -19.45
CA ASN A 116 5.00 18.82 -19.07
C ASN A 116 5.62 17.76 -18.18
N MET A 117 6.75 17.18 -18.60
CA MET A 117 7.47 16.14 -17.84
C MET A 117 7.72 16.55 -16.38
N SER A 118 7.77 17.84 -16.08
CA SER A 118 7.97 18.41 -14.74
C SER A 118 6.69 18.69 -13.93
N GLU A 119 5.49 18.52 -14.49
CA GLU A 119 4.22 18.84 -13.81
C GLU A 119 3.42 17.57 -13.48
N CYS A 120 3.21 17.34 -12.17
CA CYS A 120 2.14 16.46 -11.72
C CYS A 120 0.80 17.11 -12.08
N VAL A 121 0.11 16.55 -13.08
CA VAL A 121 -1.16 17.11 -13.58
C VAL A 121 -2.27 16.90 -12.56
N SER A 122 -2.24 15.78 -11.84
CA SER A 122 -3.08 15.60 -10.66
C SER A 122 -2.45 14.60 -9.70
N VAL A 123 -2.53 14.93 -8.41
CA VAL A 123 -2.27 14.00 -7.31
C VAL A 123 -3.60 13.67 -6.69
N CYS A 124 -4.07 12.44 -6.89
CA CYS A 124 -5.22 11.94 -6.13
C CYS A 124 -4.67 11.26 -4.88
N VAL A 125 -4.88 11.89 -3.73
CA VAL A 125 -4.66 11.24 -2.44
C VAL A 125 -5.94 10.48 -2.13
N CYS A 126 -5.86 9.16 -2.09
CA CYS A 126 -6.97 8.34 -1.64
C CYS A 126 -6.96 8.41 -0.10
N VAL A 127 -7.71 9.35 0.46
CA VAL A 127 -7.96 9.49 1.91
C VAL A 127 -9.36 9.01 2.21
#